data_AF-A0A954SB73-F1
#
_entry.id   AF-A0A954SB73-F1
#
_cell.length_a   1.000
_cell.length_b   1.000
_cell.length_c   1.000
_cell.angle_alpha   90.00
_cell.angle_beta   90.00
_cell.angle_gamma   90.00
#
_symmetry.space_group_name_H-M   'P 1'
#
loop_
_entity.id
_entity.type
_entity.pdbx_description
1 polymer ?
#
loop_
_entity_poly.entity_id
_entity_poly.type
_entity_poly.pdbx_seq_one_letter_code
_entity_poly.pdbx_strand_id
1 'polypeptide(L)'
;MTTELAVAAFAEKRTSTPVVHCTQQVPEQWNSYLAKYGYDGFHLRAEWASILSSAMKHRPFFVWATVNDRIVGVLPLMFVTGPIFGRFLASQPYLNTGGVLADSPQIAEILIDRAVELADALDVKHLELRHEHHVEHPKLNATATEKVHMRLQLPATSEEFWDGLKSKLRSQIRKPLNDESLITQFGRHEQLDNFYSVFCRNMRDLGTPP
;
A
#
# COMPACT_ATOMS: atom_id res chain seq x y z
N MET A 1 2.78 -42.28 51.21
CA MET A 1 3.61 -41.09 50.94
C MET A 1 4.02 -41.18 49.48
N THR A 2 3.20 -40.58 48.63
CA THR A 2 3.17 -40.80 47.19
C THR A 2 4.09 -39.78 46.52
N THR A 3 5.05 -40.25 45.73
CA THR A 3 5.92 -39.41 44.92
C THR A 3 5.41 -39.49 43.49
N GLU A 4 4.74 -38.44 43.02
CA GLU A 4 4.33 -38.29 41.63
C GLU A 4 4.98 -37.01 41.08
N LEU A 5 6.09 -37.21 40.38
CA LEU A 5 6.79 -36.18 39.63
C LEU A 5 5.97 -35.87 38.38
N ALA A 6 5.33 -34.70 38.38
CA ALA A 6 4.68 -34.14 37.21
C ALA A 6 5.72 -33.83 36.13
N VAL A 7 5.78 -34.68 35.10
CA VAL A 7 6.45 -34.35 33.85
C VAL A 7 5.56 -33.37 33.11
N ALA A 8 5.93 -32.08 33.17
CA ALA A 8 5.31 -31.05 32.36
C ALA A 8 5.55 -31.37 30.88
N ALA A 9 4.49 -31.75 30.17
CA ALA A 9 4.50 -31.84 28.72
C ALA A 9 4.73 -30.43 28.16
N PHE A 10 5.93 -30.17 27.63
CA PHE A 10 6.15 -29.09 26.69
C PHE A 10 5.26 -29.37 25.47
N ALA A 11 4.17 -28.62 25.34
CA ALA A 11 3.41 -28.60 24.10
C ALA A 11 4.33 -28.03 23.01
N GLU A 12 4.81 -28.89 22.11
CA GLU A 12 5.38 -28.48 20.84
C GLU A 12 4.40 -27.53 20.17
N LYS A 13 4.81 -26.26 19.99
CA LYS A 13 4.15 -25.34 19.08
C LYS A 13 4.15 -26.03 17.71
N ARG A 14 3.01 -26.58 17.29
CA ARG A 14 2.77 -26.92 15.88
C ARG A 14 2.86 -25.62 15.09
N THR A 15 4.04 -25.28 14.59
CA THR A 15 4.19 -24.23 13.58
C THR A 15 3.58 -24.77 12.29
N SER A 16 2.30 -24.49 12.11
CA SER A 16 1.58 -24.75 10.87
C SER A 16 2.32 -24.07 9.71
N THR A 17 2.71 -24.85 8.70
CA THR A 17 3.42 -24.37 7.50
C THR A 17 2.55 -23.36 6.74
N PRO A 18 3.07 -22.18 6.36
CA PRO A 18 2.33 -21.24 5.53
C PRO A 18 2.10 -21.80 4.13
N VAL A 19 0.89 -21.63 3.61
CA VAL A 19 0.54 -21.93 2.22
C VAL A 19 0.50 -20.63 1.43
N VAL A 20 1.23 -20.57 0.32
CA VAL A 20 1.32 -19.38 -0.53
C VAL A 20 0.42 -19.52 -1.74
N HIS A 21 -0.30 -18.46 -2.04
CA HIS A 21 -1.25 -18.38 -3.15
C HIS A 21 -0.88 -17.21 -4.07
N CYS A 22 -1.18 -17.35 -5.35
CA CYS A 22 -0.99 -16.27 -6.33
C CYS A 22 -2.05 -16.39 -7.43
N THR A 23 -2.94 -15.40 -7.52
CA THR A 23 -3.99 -15.38 -8.56
C THR A 23 -4.28 -13.96 -9.05
N GLN A 24 -5.08 -13.83 -10.11
CA GLN A 24 -5.55 -12.52 -10.60
C GLN A 24 -6.82 -12.04 -9.91
N GLN A 25 -7.43 -12.89 -9.08
CA GLN A 25 -8.62 -12.57 -8.31
C GLN A 25 -8.22 -12.34 -6.85
N VAL A 26 -8.78 -11.30 -6.25
CA VAL A 26 -8.54 -11.02 -4.84
C VAL A 26 -9.22 -12.10 -3.97
N PRO A 27 -8.57 -12.64 -2.93
CA PRO A 27 -9.24 -13.48 -1.95
C PRO A 27 -10.19 -12.64 -1.08
N GLU A 28 -11.31 -13.21 -0.68
CA GLU A 28 -12.36 -12.51 0.10
C GLU A 28 -11.81 -11.84 1.38
N GLN A 29 -10.86 -12.49 2.05
CA GLN A 29 -10.30 -12.03 3.31
C GLN A 29 -9.23 -10.92 3.16
N TRP A 30 -8.87 -10.52 1.94
CA TRP A 30 -7.78 -9.58 1.67
C TRP A 30 -7.94 -8.25 2.41
N ASN A 31 -9.05 -7.54 2.15
CA ASN A 31 -9.29 -6.22 2.74
C ASN A 31 -9.50 -6.32 4.26
N SER A 32 -10.06 -7.43 4.76
CA SER A 32 -10.22 -7.69 6.19
C SER A 32 -8.88 -7.90 6.90
N TYR A 33 -7.90 -8.52 6.23
CA TYR A 33 -6.53 -8.65 6.76
C TYR A 33 -5.87 -7.28 6.95
N LEU A 34 -6.05 -6.35 5.99
CA LEU A 34 -5.50 -4.99 6.08
C LEU A 34 -6.01 -4.25 7.32
N ALA A 35 -7.30 -4.41 7.66
CA ALA A 35 -7.92 -3.73 8.80
C ALA A 35 -7.24 -4.04 10.14
N LYS A 36 -6.59 -5.20 10.30
CA LYS A 36 -5.82 -5.59 11.50
C LYS A 36 -4.68 -4.60 11.81
N TYR A 37 -4.12 -3.96 10.78
CA TYR A 37 -2.98 -3.05 10.90
C TYR A 37 -3.40 -1.60 11.09
N GLY A 38 -4.70 -1.33 11.33
CA GLY A 38 -5.23 0.03 11.31
C GLY A 38 -5.04 0.69 9.95
N TYR A 39 -4.88 -0.11 8.90
CA TYR A 39 -4.58 0.35 7.56
C TYR A 39 -5.83 0.97 6.92
N ASP A 40 -5.86 2.30 6.90
CA ASP A 40 -6.92 3.14 6.34
C ASP A 40 -6.58 3.65 4.92
N GLY A 41 -5.37 3.37 4.44
CA GLY A 41 -4.92 3.72 3.10
C GLY A 41 -5.63 2.92 1.99
N PHE A 42 -5.47 3.37 0.75
CA PHE A 42 -6.03 2.70 -0.43
C PHE A 42 -5.01 1.87 -1.21
N HIS A 43 -3.70 2.06 -0.97
CA HIS A 43 -2.64 1.48 -1.79
C HIS A 43 -2.53 -0.05 -1.74
N LEU A 44 -2.86 -0.72 -0.63
CA LEU A 44 -2.93 -2.19 -0.57
C LEU A 44 -4.34 -2.74 -0.84
N ARG A 45 -5.36 -1.89 -0.97
CA ARG A 45 -6.75 -2.33 -1.12
C ARG A 45 -6.99 -2.92 -2.52
N ALA A 46 -7.83 -3.96 -2.57
CA ALA A 46 -8.15 -4.63 -3.82
C ALA A 46 -8.84 -3.71 -4.85
N GLU A 47 -9.61 -2.73 -4.38
CA GLU A 47 -10.30 -1.75 -5.21
C GLU A 47 -9.33 -0.93 -6.07
N TRP A 48 -8.13 -0.66 -5.57
CA TRP A 48 -7.12 0.07 -6.33
C TRP A 48 -6.64 -0.71 -7.56
N ALA A 49 -6.43 -2.02 -7.40
CA ALA A 49 -6.08 -2.90 -8.51
C ALA A 49 -7.20 -2.93 -9.58
N SER A 50 -8.46 -2.91 -9.18
CA SER A 50 -9.62 -2.82 -10.09
C SER A 50 -9.64 -1.51 -10.88
N ILE A 51 -9.29 -0.38 -10.25
CA ILE A 51 -9.17 0.93 -10.93
C ILE A 51 -8.08 0.86 -12.00
N LEU A 52 -6.89 0.34 -11.67
CA LEU A 52 -5.79 0.23 -12.63
C LEU A 52 -6.10 -0.74 -13.77
N SER A 53 -6.77 -1.85 -13.49
CA SER A 53 -7.21 -2.80 -14.52
C SER A 53 -8.24 -2.19 -15.47
N SER A 54 -9.23 -1.47 -14.94
CA SER A 54 -10.28 -0.86 -15.75
C SER A 54 -9.80 0.35 -16.55
N ALA A 55 -9.09 1.29 -15.92
CA ALA A 55 -8.65 2.54 -16.51
C ALA A 55 -7.38 2.38 -17.37
N MET A 56 -6.41 1.60 -16.89
CA MET A 56 -5.07 1.52 -17.51
C MET A 56 -4.79 0.19 -18.21
N LYS A 57 -5.70 -0.79 -18.11
CA LYS A 57 -5.58 -2.14 -18.70
C LYS A 57 -4.40 -2.96 -18.17
N HIS A 58 -3.88 -2.59 -17.00
CA HIS A 58 -2.85 -3.36 -16.31
C HIS A 58 -3.44 -4.62 -15.70
N ARG A 59 -2.65 -5.69 -15.59
CA ARG A 59 -3.14 -6.98 -15.11
C ARG A 59 -2.76 -7.20 -13.64
N PRO A 60 -3.73 -7.29 -12.71
CA PRO A 60 -3.41 -7.46 -11.30
C PRO A 60 -3.01 -8.91 -10.98
N PHE A 61 -2.13 -9.06 -10.01
CA PHE A 61 -1.82 -10.31 -9.34
C PHE A 61 -1.83 -10.08 -7.84
N PHE A 62 -2.46 -10.99 -7.10
CA PHE A 62 -2.54 -10.97 -5.65
C PHE A 62 -1.74 -12.15 -5.14
N VAL A 63 -0.67 -11.88 -4.37
CA VAL A 63 0.10 -12.90 -3.68
C VAL A 63 -0.23 -12.82 -2.20
N TRP A 64 -0.56 -13.95 -1.57
CA TRP A 64 -0.85 -13.98 -0.13
C TRP A 64 -0.46 -15.32 0.49
N ALA A 65 -0.27 -15.32 1.80
CA ALA A 65 0.04 -16.50 2.58
C ALA A 65 -1.05 -16.78 3.60
N THR A 66 -1.37 -18.05 3.81
CA THR A 66 -2.34 -18.50 4.81
C THR A 66 -1.73 -19.48 5.81
N VAL A 67 -2.10 -19.35 7.08
CA VAL A 67 -1.81 -20.33 8.14
C VAL A 67 -3.13 -20.68 8.81
N ASN A 68 -3.50 -21.96 8.85
CA ASN A 68 -4.80 -22.43 9.35
C ASN A 68 -5.97 -21.63 8.73
N ASP A 69 -5.97 -21.48 7.41
CA ASP A 69 -6.96 -20.75 6.59
C ASP A 69 -7.10 -19.25 6.89
N ARG A 70 -6.17 -18.67 7.64
CA ARG A 70 -6.13 -17.22 7.90
C ARG A 70 -5.00 -16.57 7.13
N ILE A 71 -5.29 -15.45 6.46
CA ILE A 71 -4.25 -14.65 5.82
C ILE A 71 -3.28 -14.13 6.89
N VAL A 72 -1.98 -14.35 6.64
CA VAL A 72 -0.86 -13.88 7.48
C VAL A 72 0.08 -12.95 6.75
N GLY A 73 -0.21 -12.65 5.47
CA GLY A 73 0.52 -11.66 4.70
C GLY A 73 -0.03 -11.54 3.28
N VAL A 74 0.14 -10.36 2.70
CA VAL A 74 -0.35 -9.96 1.38
C VAL A 74 0.70 -9.13 0.65
N LEU A 75 0.73 -9.29 -0.67
CA LEU A 75 1.55 -8.49 -1.58
C LEU A 75 0.76 -8.28 -2.89
N PRO A 76 0.17 -7.08 -3.10
CA PRO A 76 -0.44 -6.77 -4.38
C PRO A 76 0.66 -6.55 -5.41
N LEU A 77 0.40 -6.99 -6.63
CA LEU A 77 1.28 -6.83 -7.77
C LEU A 77 0.45 -6.42 -8.98
N MET A 78 1.06 -5.65 -9.86
CA MET A 78 0.47 -5.18 -11.10
C MET A 78 1.45 -5.42 -12.22
N PHE A 79 1.04 -6.25 -13.16
CA PHE A 79 1.78 -6.50 -14.38
C PHE A 79 1.43 -5.41 -15.40
N VAL A 80 2.44 -4.58 -15.68
CA VAL A 80 2.34 -3.45 -16.60
C VAL A 80 3.04 -3.80 -17.90
N THR A 81 2.36 -3.55 -19.02
CA THR A 81 2.88 -3.82 -20.36
C THR A 81 2.61 -2.65 -21.28
N GLY A 82 3.62 -2.19 -22.01
CA GLY A 82 3.44 -1.15 -23.01
C GLY A 82 4.58 -1.08 -24.02
N PRO A 83 4.37 -0.43 -25.18
CA PRO A 83 5.35 -0.40 -26.26
C PRO A 83 6.61 0.42 -25.92
N ILE A 84 6.49 1.44 -25.05
CA ILE A 84 7.59 2.35 -24.71
C ILE A 84 8.47 1.78 -23.60
N PHE A 85 7.85 1.33 -22.50
CA PHE A 85 8.58 0.88 -21.31
C PHE A 85 8.81 -0.64 -21.26
N GLY A 86 8.12 -1.41 -22.11
CA GLY A 86 8.18 -2.87 -22.12
C GLY A 86 7.27 -3.47 -21.05
N ARG A 87 7.75 -4.54 -20.40
CA ARG A 87 7.01 -5.34 -19.42
C ARG A 87 7.68 -5.25 -18.06
N PHE A 88 6.94 -4.90 -17.02
CA PHE A 88 7.43 -4.89 -15.65
C PHE A 88 6.35 -5.31 -14.66
N LEU A 89 6.78 -5.81 -13.51
CA LEU A 89 5.91 -6.17 -12.39
C LEU A 89 6.17 -5.16 -11.26
N ALA A 90 5.15 -4.45 -10.81
CA ALA A 90 5.29 -3.49 -9.72
C ALA A 90 4.26 -3.78 -8.64
N SER A 91 4.61 -3.56 -7.37
CA SER A 91 3.66 -3.79 -6.29
C SER A 91 2.45 -2.83 -6.36
N GLN A 92 2.71 -1.54 -6.59
CA GLN A 92 1.69 -0.56 -6.97
C GLN A 92 2.25 0.51 -7.92
N PRO A 93 1.93 0.48 -9.23
CA PRO A 93 2.33 1.55 -10.14
C PRO A 93 1.56 2.83 -9.80
N TYR A 94 2.18 3.98 -10.07
CA TYR A 94 1.63 5.33 -9.84
C TYR A 94 1.42 5.73 -8.36
N LEU A 95 1.64 4.82 -7.43
CA LEU A 95 1.64 5.10 -5.99
C LEU A 95 3.04 5.01 -5.42
N ASN A 96 3.30 5.74 -4.34
CA ASN A 96 4.63 5.74 -3.74
C ASN A 96 4.86 4.61 -2.74
N THR A 97 3.79 3.97 -2.27
CA THR A 97 3.82 2.87 -1.31
C THR A 97 2.83 1.79 -1.73
N GLY A 98 3.11 0.55 -1.35
CA GLY A 98 2.33 -0.62 -1.74
C GLY A 98 3.12 -1.92 -1.70
N GLY A 99 4.13 -2.03 -0.85
CA GLY A 99 4.99 -3.21 -0.74
C GLY A 99 4.36 -4.34 0.08
N VAL A 100 5.16 -5.33 0.46
CA VAL A 100 4.68 -6.48 1.24
C VAL A 100 4.19 -6.06 2.62
N LEU A 101 3.04 -6.61 3.03
CA LEU A 101 2.52 -6.50 4.39
C LEU A 101 2.36 -7.91 4.96
N ALA A 102 3.00 -8.18 6.08
CA ALA A 102 3.03 -9.53 6.65
C ALA A 102 3.07 -9.51 8.19
N ASP A 103 2.63 -10.62 8.78
CA ASP A 103 2.66 -10.84 10.24
C ASP A 103 4.09 -11.07 10.77
N SER A 104 5.04 -11.46 9.91
CA SER A 104 6.45 -11.62 10.27
C SER A 104 7.40 -11.42 9.08
N PRO A 105 8.70 -11.15 9.32
CA PRO A 105 9.72 -11.09 8.27
C PRO A 105 9.80 -12.35 7.41
N GLN A 106 9.62 -13.54 8.01
CA GLN A 106 9.66 -14.82 7.28
C GLN A 106 8.49 -14.95 6.30
N ILE A 107 7.30 -14.48 6.67
CA ILE A 107 6.17 -14.45 5.74
C ILE A 107 6.41 -13.43 4.63
N ALA A 108 6.99 -12.26 4.95
CA ALA A 108 7.36 -11.27 3.94
C ALA A 108 8.34 -11.85 2.91
N GLU A 109 9.38 -12.55 3.37
CA GLU A 109 10.38 -13.23 2.51
C GLU A 109 9.70 -14.23 1.56
N ILE A 110 8.86 -15.13 2.10
CA ILE A 110 8.13 -16.12 1.29
C ILE A 110 7.24 -15.46 0.22
N LEU A 111 6.59 -14.34 0.53
CA LEU A 111 5.76 -13.60 -0.43
C LEU A 111 6.60 -12.91 -1.51
N ILE A 112 7.76 -12.37 -1.14
CA ILE A 112 8.69 -11.76 -2.08
C ILE A 112 9.29 -12.84 -3.01
N ASP A 113 9.68 -14.00 -2.48
CA ASP A 113 10.12 -15.12 -3.29
C ASP A 113 9.08 -15.51 -4.34
N ARG A 114 7.80 -15.60 -3.93
CA ARG A 114 6.72 -15.89 -4.88
C ARG A 114 6.52 -14.78 -5.91
N ALA A 115 6.72 -13.51 -5.54
CA ALA A 115 6.68 -12.39 -6.47
C ALA A 115 7.83 -12.43 -7.48
N VAL A 116 9.02 -12.86 -7.06
CA VAL A 116 10.17 -13.07 -7.95
C VAL A 116 9.92 -14.20 -8.93
N GLU A 117 9.41 -15.35 -8.47
CA GLU A 117 9.02 -16.45 -9.36
C GLU A 117 7.97 -16.02 -10.38
N LEU A 118 7.00 -15.20 -9.97
CA LEU A 118 6.00 -14.64 -10.87
C LEU A 118 6.64 -13.68 -11.88
N ALA A 119 7.59 -12.84 -11.45
CA ALA A 119 8.33 -11.95 -12.34
C ALA A 119 9.10 -12.74 -13.42
N ASP A 120 9.81 -13.79 -13.02
CA ASP A 120 10.55 -14.68 -13.94
C ASP A 120 9.59 -15.36 -14.93
N ALA A 121 8.48 -15.92 -14.44
CA ALA A 121 7.47 -16.57 -15.28
C ALA A 121 6.78 -15.59 -16.26
N LEU A 122 6.65 -14.32 -15.87
CA LEU A 122 6.11 -13.26 -16.71
C LEU A 122 7.15 -12.62 -17.62
N ASP A 123 8.41 -13.04 -17.59
CA ASP A 123 9.50 -12.50 -18.43
C ASP A 123 9.50 -10.95 -18.42
N VAL A 124 9.57 -10.39 -17.21
CA VAL A 124 9.59 -8.94 -17.00
C VAL A 124 11.00 -8.39 -16.90
N LYS A 125 11.17 -7.13 -17.28
CA LYS A 125 12.46 -6.42 -17.15
C LYS A 125 12.90 -6.24 -15.70
N HIS A 126 11.95 -6.08 -14.78
CA HIS A 126 12.19 -5.94 -13.35
C HIS A 126 10.93 -6.18 -12.52
N LEU A 127 11.15 -6.52 -11.25
CA LEU A 127 10.18 -6.46 -10.16
C LEU A 127 10.48 -5.21 -9.31
N GLU A 128 9.51 -4.33 -9.13
CA GLU A 128 9.60 -3.16 -8.25
C GLU A 128 8.66 -3.32 -7.06
N LEU A 129 9.20 -3.34 -5.84
CA LEU A 129 8.42 -3.38 -4.60
C LEU A 129 8.57 -2.07 -3.83
N ARG A 130 7.46 -1.36 -3.59
CA ARG A 130 7.44 -0.02 -3.01
C ARG A 130 7.12 -0.06 -1.51
N HIS A 131 8.13 -0.32 -0.68
CA HIS A 131 7.99 -0.39 0.77
C HIS A 131 8.16 0.98 1.45
N GLU A 132 7.45 1.22 2.55
CA GLU A 132 7.69 2.41 3.41
C GLU A 132 8.91 2.22 4.32
N HIS A 133 9.23 0.98 4.66
CA HIS A 133 10.39 0.61 5.45
C HIS A 133 11.30 -0.31 4.61
N HIS A 134 12.60 -0.25 4.88
CA HIS A 134 13.52 -1.13 4.18
C HIS A 134 13.19 -2.60 4.50
N VAL A 135 13.09 -3.42 3.44
CA VAL A 135 12.89 -4.86 3.54
C VAL A 135 14.08 -5.52 2.86
N GLU A 136 14.92 -6.18 3.65
CA GLU A 136 16.06 -6.94 3.13
C GLU A 136 15.57 -8.23 2.47
N HIS A 137 16.07 -8.50 1.26
CA HIS A 137 15.81 -9.76 0.57
C HIS A 137 16.93 -10.04 -0.44
N PRO A 138 17.54 -11.23 -0.48
CA PRO A 138 18.70 -11.52 -1.35
C PRO A 138 18.45 -11.31 -2.85
N LYS A 139 17.19 -11.49 -3.29
CA LYS A 139 16.79 -11.31 -4.70
C LYS A 139 16.36 -9.88 -5.06
N LEU A 140 16.22 -8.98 -4.08
CA LEU A 140 15.99 -7.56 -4.34
C LEU A 140 17.35 -6.86 -4.46
N ASN A 141 17.89 -6.85 -5.68
CA ASN A 141 19.26 -6.47 -5.99
C ASN A 141 19.50 -4.96 -6.18
N ALA A 142 18.46 -4.13 -6.04
CA ALA A 142 18.54 -2.68 -6.16
C ALA A 142 17.61 -2.02 -5.14
N THR A 143 18.00 -0.85 -4.64
CA THR A 143 17.18 -0.04 -3.74
C THR A 143 17.28 1.42 -4.17
N ALA A 144 16.13 2.09 -4.22
CA ALA A 144 15.99 3.50 -4.55
C ALA A 144 15.39 4.23 -3.33
N THR A 145 16.06 5.27 -2.83
CA THR A 145 15.70 5.98 -1.58
C THR A 145 15.49 7.48 -1.79
N GLU A 146 15.50 7.94 -3.03
CA GLU A 146 15.34 9.35 -3.40
C GLU A 146 13.92 9.89 -3.20
N LYS A 147 12.93 9.00 -3.03
CA LYS A 147 11.53 9.39 -2.77
C LYS A 147 11.32 9.69 -1.29
N VAL A 148 10.81 10.88 -1.00
CA VAL A 148 10.51 11.33 0.36
C VAL A 148 9.03 11.62 0.55
N HIS A 149 8.46 11.19 1.68
CA HIS A 149 7.07 11.45 2.06
C HIS A 149 7.00 12.43 3.22
N MET A 150 6.16 13.46 3.09
CA MET A 150 5.82 14.33 4.22
C MET A 150 4.62 13.73 4.96
N ARG A 151 4.84 13.27 6.20
CA ARG A 151 3.78 12.73 7.07
C ARG A 151 3.56 13.66 8.25
N LEU A 152 2.30 13.96 8.54
CA LEU A 152 1.89 14.73 9.70
C LEU A 152 1.04 13.82 10.58
N GLN A 153 1.54 13.49 11.77
CA GLN A 153 0.75 12.77 12.76
C GLN A 153 -0.39 13.68 13.20
N LEU A 154 -1.63 13.23 13.00
CA LEU A 154 -2.80 13.97 13.47
C LEU A 154 -3.01 13.67 14.96
N PRO A 155 -3.20 14.71 15.80
CA PRO A 155 -3.60 14.54 17.18
C PRO A 155 -5.07 14.12 17.28
N ALA A 156 -5.54 13.83 18.49
CA ALA A 156 -6.89 13.33 18.72
C ALA A 156 -7.98 14.38 18.43
N THR A 157 -7.65 15.68 18.45
CA THR A 157 -8.63 16.76 18.30
C THR A 157 -8.15 17.86 17.35
N SER A 158 -9.10 18.57 16.75
CA SER A 158 -8.81 19.74 15.90
C SER A 158 -8.22 20.91 16.70
N GLU A 159 -8.59 21.05 17.97
CA GLU A 159 -8.05 22.08 18.87
C GLU A 159 -6.56 21.84 19.15
N GLU A 160 -6.20 20.62 19.54
CA GLU A 160 -4.79 20.23 19.73
C GLU A 160 -4.00 20.39 18.43
N PHE A 161 -4.58 20.00 17.29
CA PHE A 161 -3.96 20.21 15.99
C PHE A 161 -3.69 21.70 15.74
N TRP A 162 -4.70 22.54 15.95
CA TRP A 162 -4.63 23.98 15.73
C TRP A 162 -3.57 24.63 16.62
N ASP A 163 -3.54 24.30 17.90
CA ASP A 163 -2.60 24.89 18.86
C ASP A 163 -1.16 24.43 18.65
N GLY A 164 -0.96 23.24 18.07
CA GLY A 164 0.33 22.76 17.61
C GLY A 164 0.91 23.55 16.42
N LEU A 165 0.09 24.31 15.68
CA LEU A 165 0.56 25.07 14.52
C LEU A 165 1.30 26.35 14.92
N LYS A 166 2.46 26.60 14.30
CA LYS A 166 3.22 27.85 14.46
C LYS A 166 2.35 29.07 14.14
N SER A 167 2.53 30.16 14.88
CA SER A 167 1.72 31.39 14.75
C SER A 167 1.64 31.95 13.32
N LYS A 168 2.74 31.86 12.54
CA LYS A 168 2.74 32.25 11.11
C LYS A 168 1.76 31.40 10.28
N LEU A 169 1.76 30.08 10.48
CA LEU A 169 0.86 29.18 9.75
C LEU A 169 -0.60 29.39 10.15
N ARG A 170 -0.89 29.57 11.45
CA ARG A 170 -2.24 29.93 11.92
C ARG A 170 -2.74 31.22 11.29
N SER A 171 -1.89 32.24 11.16
CA SER A 171 -2.25 33.49 10.48
C SER A 171 -2.56 33.28 8.99
N GLN A 172 -1.77 32.44 8.29
CA GLN A 172 -2.01 32.11 6.89
C GLN A 172 -3.31 31.32 6.68
N ILE A 173 -3.68 30.42 7.61
CA ILE A 173 -4.94 29.67 7.55
C ILE A 173 -6.15 30.55 7.90
N ARG A 174 -6.02 31.45 8.89
CA ARG A 174 -7.11 32.39 9.26
C ARG A 174 -7.49 33.34 8.12
N LYS A 175 -6.54 33.73 7.27
CA LYS A 175 -6.81 34.68 6.18
C LYS A 175 -7.94 34.21 5.24
N PRO A 176 -7.88 33.02 4.62
CA PRO A 176 -8.99 32.52 3.81
C PRO A 176 -10.22 32.12 4.64
N LEU A 177 -10.06 31.67 5.89
CA LEU A 177 -11.22 31.34 6.74
C LEU A 177 -12.07 32.56 7.12
N ASN A 178 -11.46 33.73 7.20
CA ASN A 178 -12.14 34.99 7.51
C ASN A 178 -12.65 35.71 6.24
N ASP A 179 -12.41 35.15 5.05
CA ASP A 179 -12.88 35.70 3.79
C ASP A 179 -14.25 35.10 3.46
N GLU A 180 -15.32 35.87 3.71
CA GLU A 180 -16.71 35.42 3.49
C GLU A 180 -17.03 35.10 2.02
N SER A 181 -16.18 35.51 1.07
CA SER A 181 -16.34 35.15 -0.34
C SER A 181 -15.87 33.74 -0.68
N LEU A 182 -15.14 33.07 0.22
CA LEU A 182 -14.63 31.71 0.03
C LEU A 182 -15.54 30.69 0.71
N ILE A 183 -15.98 29.70 -0.08
CA ILE A 183 -16.80 28.58 0.40
C ILE A 183 -16.08 27.25 0.17
N THR A 184 -16.21 26.33 1.13
CA THR A 184 -15.73 24.95 0.99
C THR A 184 -16.91 24.03 0.68
N GLN A 185 -16.80 23.23 -0.38
CA GLN A 185 -17.81 22.24 -0.76
C GLN A 185 -17.16 20.87 -0.90
N PHE A 186 -17.84 19.85 -0.39
CA PHE A 186 -17.52 18.45 -0.67
C PHE A 186 -18.45 17.95 -1.77
N GLY A 187 -17.89 17.22 -2.74
CA GLY A 187 -18.67 16.57 -3.79
C GLY A 187 -17.95 15.37 -4.37
N ARG A 188 -18.65 14.64 -5.24
CA ARG A 188 -18.17 13.42 -5.91
C ARG A 188 -17.93 13.71 -7.40
N HIS A 189 -18.53 12.92 -8.28
CA HIS A 189 -18.35 13.00 -9.72
C HIS A 189 -18.76 14.36 -10.29
N GLU A 190 -19.79 14.98 -9.69
CA GLU A 190 -20.30 16.30 -10.07
C GLU A 190 -19.30 17.45 -9.87
N GLN A 191 -18.22 17.24 -9.12
CA GLN A 191 -17.15 18.23 -8.92
C GLN A 191 -15.90 17.94 -9.75
N LEU A 192 -15.88 16.86 -10.55
CA LEU A 192 -14.69 16.48 -11.32
C LEU A 192 -14.32 17.56 -12.35
N ASP A 193 -15.28 18.15 -13.05
CA ASP A 193 -15.00 19.21 -14.03
C ASP A 193 -14.35 20.44 -13.38
N ASN A 194 -14.82 20.82 -12.19
CA ASN A 194 -14.24 21.91 -11.40
C ASN A 194 -12.81 21.58 -10.96
N PHE A 195 -12.56 20.36 -10.49
CA PHE A 195 -11.22 19.89 -10.14
C PHE A 195 -10.28 19.91 -11.36
N TYR A 196 -10.69 19.30 -12.48
CA TYR A 196 -9.86 19.20 -13.69
C TYR A 196 -9.56 20.57 -14.31
N SER A 197 -10.50 21.51 -14.26
CA SER A 197 -10.29 22.88 -14.73
C SER A 197 -9.09 23.56 -14.04
N VAL A 198 -8.95 23.39 -12.73
CA VAL A 198 -7.82 23.92 -11.96
C VAL A 198 -6.57 23.05 -12.15
N PHE A 199 -6.73 21.72 -12.04
CA PHE A 199 -5.63 20.77 -12.16
C PHE A 199 -4.89 20.87 -13.50
N CYS A 200 -5.60 20.87 -14.63
CA CYS A 200 -4.99 20.92 -15.96
C CYS A 200 -4.24 22.22 -16.21
N ARG A 201 -4.75 23.36 -15.70
CA ARG A 201 -4.04 24.65 -15.79
C ARG A 201 -2.73 24.60 -15.01
N ASN A 202 -2.76 24.08 -13.79
CA ASN A 202 -1.55 23.94 -12.96
C ASN A 202 -0.53 22.99 -13.60
N MET A 203 -0.96 21.83 -14.10
CA MET A 203 -0.08 20.87 -14.76
C MET A 203 0.58 21.45 -16.01
N ARG A 204 -0.19 22.16 -16.85
CA ARG A 204 0.33 22.91 -18.00
C ARG A 204 1.40 23.92 -17.58
N ASP A 205 1.11 24.73 -16.56
CA ASP A 205 2.01 25.79 -16.11
C ASP A 205 3.30 25.22 -15.47
N LEU A 206 3.23 24.01 -14.91
CA LEU A 206 4.37 23.22 -14.43
C LEU A 206 5.10 22.45 -15.54
N GLY A 207 4.61 22.48 -16.79
CA GLY A 207 5.20 21.73 -17.91
C GLY A 207 5.02 20.21 -17.82
N THR A 208 4.06 19.73 -17.03
CA THR A 208 3.74 18.30 -16.92
C THR A 208 2.44 18.01 -17.67
N PRO A 209 2.40 16.98 -18.55
CA PRO A 209 1.14 16.59 -19.17
C PRO A 209 0.06 16.26 -18.12
N PRO A 210 -1.17 16.77 -18.26
CA PRO A 210 -2.28 16.41 -17.38
C PRO A 210 -2.73 14.96 -17.58
#